data_AF-A0A2S5J0J8-F1
#
_entry.id   AF-A0A2S5J0J8-F1
#
_cell.length_a   1.000
_cell.length_b   1.000
_cell.length_c   1.000
_cell.angle_alpha   90.00
_cell.angle_beta   90.00
_cell.angle_gamma   90.00
#
_symmetry.space_group_name_H-M   'P 1'
#
loop_
_entity.id
_entity.type
_entity.pdbx_description
1 polymer ?
#
loop_
_entity_poly.entity_id
_entity_poly.type
_entity_poly.pdbx_seq_one_letter_code
_entity_poly.pdbx_strand_id
1 'polypeptide(L)' 'MAAPVPKVLHYFCTCLLVIAFLTVGIGSWALANDTGEGGVNIGAGILMLFGYAAGVLGLVLGAAALIAHRVVRHQARMHI' A
#
# COMPACT_ATOMS: atom_id res chain seq x y z
N MET A 1 -24.07 9.03 3.28
CA MET A 1 -23.89 8.85 1.83
C MET A 1 -22.72 7.88 1.64
N ALA A 2 -22.98 6.62 1.27
CA ALA A 2 -21.93 5.63 1.08
C ALA A 2 -21.09 6.00 -0.14
N ALA A 3 -19.78 6.19 0.03
CA ALA A 3 -18.89 6.42 -1.11
C ALA A 3 -18.95 5.21 -2.05
N PRO A 4 -19.01 5.41 -3.38
CA PRO A 4 -19.04 4.30 -4.31
C PRO A 4 -17.80 3.43 -4.07
N VAL A 5 -18.02 2.13 -3.87
CA VAL A 5 -17.01 1.09 -3.59
C VAL A 5 -15.65 1.29 -4.29
N PRO A 6 -15.58 1.65 -5.59
CA PRO A 6 -14.28 1.92 -6.25
C PRO A 6 -13.49 3.10 -5.67
N LYS A 7 -14.14 4.17 -5.20
CA LYS A 7 -13.46 5.30 -4.56
C LYS A 7 -12.87 4.92 -3.21
N VAL A 8 -13.62 4.13 -2.41
CA VAL A 8 -13.16 3.65 -1.11
C VAL A 8 -11.93 2.75 -1.27
N LEU A 9 -11.97 1.83 -2.23
CA LEU A 9 -10.85 0.93 -2.53
C LEU A 9 -9.61 1.69 -3.00
N HIS A 10 -9.79 2.73 -3.81
CA HIS A 10 -8.71 3.62 -4.23
C HIS A 10 -8.08 4.35 -3.04
N TYR A 11 -8.88 4.94 -2.15
CA TYR A 11 -8.35 5.60 -0.95
C TYR A 11 -7.58 4.63 -0.05
N PHE A 12 -8.11 3.42 0.18
CA PHE A 12 -7.42 2.39 0.96
C PHE A 12 -6.09 1.98 0.34
N CYS A 13 -6.05 1.75 -0.98
CA CYS A 13 -4.83 1.47 -1.73
C CYS A 13 -3.79 2.59 -1.53
N THR A 14 -4.18 3.85 -1.75
CA THR A 14 -3.30 4.99 -1.59
C THR A 14 -2.76 5.10 -0.17
N CYS A 15 -3.61 4.94 0.85
CA CYS A 15 -3.17 4.96 2.25
C CYS A 15 -2.13 3.86 2.55
N LEU A 16 -2.38 2.64 2.09
CA LEU A 16 -1.46 1.51 2.29
C LEU A 16 -0.11 1.73 1.60
N LEU A 17 -0.12 2.27 0.38
CA LEU A 17 1.10 2.60 -0.36
C LEU A 17 1.89 3.73 0.32
N VAL A 18 1.20 4.75 0.85
CA VAL A 18 1.85 5.85 1.59
C VAL A 18 2.50 5.31 2.87
N ILE A 19 1.79 4.47 3.64
CA ILE A 19 2.34 3.83 4.83
C ILE A 19 3.57 3.00 4.47
N ALA A 20 3.50 2.20 3.41
CA ALA A 20 4.62 1.40 2.91
C ALA A 20 5.84 2.27 2.55
N PHE A 21 5.61 3.38 1.85
CA PHE A 21 6.69 4.27 1.45
C PHE A 21 7.36 4.93 2.67
N LEU A 22 6.57 5.41 3.63
CA LEU A 22 7.07 6.05 4.85
C LEU A 22 7.86 5.07 5.72
N THR A 23 7.32 3.87 5.95
CA THR A 23 7.96 2.84 6.78
C THR A 23 9.26 2.33 6.16
N VAL A 24 9.30 2.11 4.84
CA VAL A 24 10.54 1.74 4.14
C VAL A 24 11.56 2.88 4.20
N GLY A 25 11.14 4.13 3.98
CA GLY A 25 12.02 5.29 4.04
C GLY A 25 12.62 5.51 5.43
N ILE A 26 11.78 5.53 6.47
CA ILE A 26 12.20 5.71 7.87
C ILE A 26 13.09 4.54 8.30
N GLY A 27 12.68 3.30 8.02
CA GLY A 27 13.46 2.12 8.40
C GLY A 27 14.82 2.06 7.70
N SER A 28 14.88 2.38 6.39
CA SER A 28 16.15 2.43 5.66
C SER A 28 17.06 3.54 6.17
N TRP A 29 16.48 4.71 6.52
CA TRP A 29 17.24 5.81 7.11
C TRP A 29 17.77 5.44 8.50
N ALA A 30 16.96 4.82 9.35
CA ALA A 30 17.37 4.38 10.69
C ALA A 30 18.49 3.33 10.60
N LEU A 31 18.37 2.36 9.68
CA LEU A 31 19.41 1.34 9.43
C LEU A 31 20.72 1.97 8.93
N ALA A 32 20.64 2.99 8.07
CA ALA A 32 21.82 3.67 7.54
C ALA A 32 22.54 4.57 8.56
N ASN A 33 21.83 5.02 9.60
CA ASN A 33 22.36 5.90 10.65
C ASN A 33 22.54 5.18 11.99
N ASP A 34 22.45 3.84 12.00
CA ASP A 34 22.66 3.06 13.20
C ASP A 34 24.14 3.17 13.66
N THR A 35 24.34 3.62 14.89
CA THR A 35 25.66 3.77 15.52
C THR A 35 26.12 2.49 16.22
N GLY A 36 25.35 1.40 16.14
CA GLY A 36 25.69 0.07 16.67
C GLY A 36 24.94 -0.31 17.95
N GLU A 37 24.01 0.51 18.42
CA GLU A 37 23.08 0.14 19.49
C GLU A 37 21.96 -0.71 18.89
N GLY A 38 22.15 -2.04 18.89
CA GLY A 38 21.32 -3.01 18.15
C GLY A 38 19.80 -2.96 18.35
N GLY A 39 19.27 -2.20 19.33
CA GLY A 39 17.84 -1.97 19.50
C GLY A 39 17.20 -1.13 18.38
N VAL A 40 17.90 -0.11 17.86
CA VAL A 40 17.39 0.73 16.75
C VAL A 40 17.25 -0.12 15.48
N ASN A 41 18.18 -1.05 15.28
CA ASN A 41 18.21 -1.91 14.11
C ASN A 41 17.06 -2.93 14.07
N ILE A 42 16.70 -3.51 15.21
CA ILE A 42 15.56 -4.43 15.31
C ILE A 42 14.25 -3.69 15.05
N GLY A 43 14.09 -2.50 15.65
CA GLY A 43 12.90 -1.66 15.42
C GLY A 43 12.74 -1.25 13.95
N ALA A 44 13.84 -0.82 13.31
CA ALA A 44 13.85 -0.46 11.90
C ALA A 44 13.51 -1.65 10.99
N GLY A 45 14.11 -2.81 11.22
CA GLY A 45 13.82 -4.03 10.45
C GLY A 45 12.36 -4.47 10.55
N ILE A 46 11.79 -4.46 11.76
CA ILE A 46 10.38 -4.79 11.98
C ILE A 46 9.46 -3.77 11.27
N LEU A 47 9.77 -2.47 11.39
CA LEU A 47 9.01 -1.40 10.74
C LEU A 47 8.99 -1.58 9.21
N MET A 48 10.14 -1.89 8.60
CA MET A 48 10.23 -2.15 7.17
C MET A 48 9.42 -3.37 6.75
N LEU A 49 9.42 -4.44 7.54
CA LEU A 49 8.65 -5.66 7.24
C LEU A 49 7.14 -5.39 7.19
N PHE A 50 6.61 -4.65 8.17
CA PHE A 50 5.22 -4.19 8.14
C PHE A 50 4.94 -3.25 6.98
N GLY A 51 5.90 -2.39 6.66
CA GLY A 51 5.87 -1.53 5.48
C GLY A 51 5.71 -2.28 4.18
N TYR A 52 6.53 -3.31 3.96
CA TYR A 52 6.45 -4.16 2.78
C TYR A 52 5.13 -4.91 2.72
N ALA A 53 4.64 -5.47 3.84
CA ALA A 53 3.35 -6.13 3.89
C ALA A 53 2.20 -5.18 3.52
N ALA A 54 2.19 -3.97 4.08
CA ALA A 54 1.22 -2.93 3.73
C ALA A 54 1.31 -2.54 2.25
N GLY A 55 2.52 -2.41 1.71
CA GLY A 55 2.76 -2.06 0.31
C GLY A 55 2.24 -3.13 -0.66
N VAL A 56 2.50 -4.41 -0.37
CA VAL A 56 1.98 -5.54 -1.15
C VAL A 56 0.44 -5.53 -1.14
N LEU A 57 -0.18 -5.37 0.03
CA LEU A 57 -1.63 -5.27 0.15
C LEU A 57 -2.19 -4.07 -0.65
N GLY A 58 -1.53 -2.91 -0.56
CA GLY A 58 -1.87 -1.73 -1.34
C GLY A 58 -1.84 -1.99 -2.85
N LEU A 59 -0.76 -2.59 -3.35
CA LEU A 59 -0.62 -2.95 -4.78
C LEU A 59 -1.69 -3.94 -5.24
N VAL A 60 -1.97 -4.98 -4.45
CA VAL A 60 -3.00 -5.98 -4.78
C VAL A 60 -4.38 -5.33 -4.86
N LEU A 61 -4.74 -4.49 -3.88
CA LEU A 61 -6.00 -3.76 -3.88
C LEU A 61 -6.10 -2.76 -5.03
N GLY A 62 -5.00 -2.08 -5.37
CA GLY A 62 -4.91 -1.19 -6.53
C GLY A 62 -5.13 -1.93 -7.85
N ALA A 63 -4.48 -3.09 -8.02
CA ALA A 63 -4.68 -3.94 -9.20
C ALA A 63 -6.12 -4.45 -9.30
N ALA A 64 -6.70 -4.92 -8.19
CA ALA A 64 -8.09 -5.36 -8.12
C ALA A 64 -9.07 -4.23 -8.49
N ALA A 65 -8.82 -3.00 -8.02
CA ALA A 65 -9.63 -1.84 -8.37
C ALA A 65 -9.60 -1.54 -9.88
N LEU A 66 -8.42 -1.60 -10.51
CA LEU A 66 -8.26 -1.40 -11.94
C LEU A 66 -8.97 -2.47 -12.77
N ILE A 67 -8.86 -3.74 -12.36
CA ILE A 67 -9.53 -4.86 -13.02
C ILE A 67 -11.05 -4.72 -12.91
N ALA A 68 -11.57 -4.49 -11.70
CA ALA A 68 -13.01 -4.32 -11.48
C ALA A 68 -13.58 -3.17 -12.32
N HIS A 69 -12.87 -2.03 -12.38
CA HIS A 69 -13.29 -0.90 -13.20
C HIS A 69 -13.29 -1.22 -14.70
N ARG A 70 -12.30 -1.99 -15.19
CA ARG A 70 -12.27 -2.44 -16.60
C ARG A 70 -13.42 -3.40 -16.91
N VAL A 71 -13.71 -4.36 -16.03
CA VAL A 71 -14.80 -5.33 -16.21
C VAL A 71 -16.16 -4.63 -16.30
N VAL A 72 -16.45 -3.73 -15.35
CA VAL A 72 -17.70 -2.95 -15.35
C VAL A 72 -17.85 -2.13 -16.63
N ARG A 73 -16.76 -1.50 -17.09
CA ARG A 73 -16.75 -0.71 -18.33
C ARG A 73 -16.95 -1.58 -19.59
N HIS A 74 -16.44 -2.80 -19.61
CA HIS A 74 -16.64 -3.75 -20.71
C HIS A 74 -18.09 -4.26 -20.75
N GLN A 75 -18.67 -4.63 -19.61
CA GLN A 75 -20.07 -5.06 -19.55
C GLN A 75 -21.03 -3.96 -20.02
N ALA A 76 -20.79 -2.71 -19.61
CA ALA A 76 -21.59 -1.58 -20.05
C ALA A 76 -21.56 -1.35 -21.57
N ARG A 77 -20.49 -1.76 -22.28
CA ARG A 77 -20.41 -1.65 -23.74
C ARG A 77 -21.07 -2.80 -24.50
N MET A 78 -21.21 -3.98 -23.88
CA MET A 78 -21.83 -5.13 -24.55
C MET A 78 -23.36 -5.16 -24.41
N HIS A 79 -23.91 -4.33 -23.53
CA HIS A 79 -25.35 -4.18 -23.32
C HIS A 79 -25.95 -2.97 -24.07
N ILE A 80 -25.20 -2.37 -24.99
CA ILE A 80 -25.60 -1.32 -25.92
C ILE A 80 -25.48 -1.89 -27.33
#